data_AF-A0A418CDZ9-F1
#
_entry.id   AF-A0A418CDZ9-F1
#
_cell.length_a   1.000
_cell.length_b   1.000
_cell.length_c   1.000
_cell.angle_alpha   90.00
_cell.angle_beta   90.00
_cell.angle_gamma   90.00
#
_symmetry.space_group_name_H-M   'P 1'
#
loop_
_entity.id
_entity.type
_entity.pdbx_description
1 polymer ?
#
loop_
_entity_poly.entity_id
_entity_poly.type
_entity_poly.pdbx_seq_one_letter_code
_entity_poly.pdbx_strand_id
1 'polypeptide(L)'
;MSRTRYESLRLKNNPSHHHPNHNHDRQPHPKVHARWVSKLFYIWASPLLTLGNARQLQPDDLWPLGFVNQCQQVSTSFEPNYRSSSRSILWAIVLTYGWRFAFVGLLQLGAIGGTLLGPWVLRRILSAVESTSDKPSFDVASILQLITLLFVVKVVQAVVSAHANLDNQVIAVRITSALQHLLFQKAVALDARCRRDKSAGEIANLFSNDIQWIINFSVFANQLWLIPVQVLATTTMLYDIIGWATFVGFAVIVVTLVGNNYLAAVQHDAFKLFMDRKDRRMKCVNQVFGAMQTIKFNAWEEKFGAKLTDTRDAELSTLWRIFTLASASTAVLYLGPVLVTIVSFATYTIVAGYKAQNMDIVIENASVGWDAAKPLFKDVNLKVKRGKFVVVHGSV
;
A
#
# COMPACT_ATOMS: atom_id res chain seq x y z
N MET A 1 -3.20 -37.98 -49.17
CA MET A 1 -2.45 -37.67 -47.92
C MET A 1 -1.85 -36.29 -48.04
N SER A 2 -2.57 -35.27 -47.58
CA SER A 2 -2.20 -33.85 -47.72
C SER A 2 -1.35 -33.38 -46.54
N ARG A 3 -0.12 -32.97 -46.84
CA ARG A 3 0.79 -32.30 -45.89
C ARG A 3 0.14 -31.05 -45.31
N THR A 4 0.04 -30.98 -43.99
CA THR A 4 -0.50 -29.85 -43.24
C THR A 4 0.43 -28.64 -43.33
N ARG A 5 -0.17 -27.46 -43.49
CA ARG A 5 0.42 -26.10 -43.60
C ARG A 5 1.26 -25.64 -42.36
N TYR A 6 1.64 -26.55 -41.48
CA TYR A 6 2.47 -26.29 -40.30
C TYR A 6 3.98 -26.40 -40.58
N GLU A 7 4.42 -27.09 -41.64
CA GLU A 7 5.85 -27.24 -41.94
C GLU A 7 6.48 -26.03 -42.65
N SER A 8 5.68 -25.14 -43.26
CA SER A 8 6.18 -24.01 -44.04
C SER A 8 6.60 -22.79 -43.21
N LEU A 9 6.49 -22.84 -41.88
CA LEU A 9 6.90 -21.77 -40.96
C LEU A 9 8.19 -22.08 -40.19
N ARG A 10 8.86 -23.20 -40.49
CA ARG A 10 10.26 -23.37 -40.10
C ARG A 10 11.08 -22.39 -40.94
N LEU A 11 11.46 -21.27 -40.32
CA LEU A 11 12.51 -20.39 -40.84
C LEU A 11 13.68 -21.27 -41.28
N LYS A 12 13.95 -21.32 -42.59
CA LYS A 12 15.20 -21.86 -43.11
C LYS A 12 16.30 -21.03 -42.47
N ASN A 13 17.09 -21.64 -41.59
CA ASN A 13 18.34 -21.08 -41.11
C ASN A 13 19.22 -20.80 -42.33
N ASN A 14 19.26 -19.54 -42.76
CA ASN A 14 20.17 -19.07 -43.78
C ASN A 14 21.50 -18.76 -43.06
N PRO A 15 22.62 -19.45 -43.34
CA PRO A 15 23.84 -19.33 -42.55
C PRO A 15 24.65 -18.03 -42.82
N SER A 16 24.12 -17.06 -43.55
CA SER A 16 24.90 -15.90 -44.03
C SER A 16 24.50 -14.54 -43.45
N HIS A 17 23.71 -14.48 -42.38
CA HIS A 17 23.62 -13.28 -41.55
C HIS A 17 24.16 -13.59 -40.16
N HIS A 18 25.44 -13.26 -39.95
CA HIS A 18 26.00 -13.05 -38.61
C HIS A 18 25.25 -11.86 -37.97
N HIS A 19 24.11 -12.12 -37.37
CA HIS A 19 23.79 -11.40 -36.15
C HIS A 19 24.85 -11.82 -35.13
N PRO A 20 25.63 -10.90 -34.55
CA PRO A 20 26.51 -11.27 -33.46
C PRO A 20 25.62 -11.89 -32.37
N ASN A 21 25.87 -13.18 -32.09
CA ASN A 21 25.23 -13.92 -31.01
C ASN A 21 25.73 -13.33 -29.68
N HIS A 22 25.25 -12.13 -29.32
CA HIS A 22 25.66 -11.41 -28.11
C HIS A 22 25.20 -12.06 -26.79
N ASN A 23 24.54 -13.22 -26.85
CA ASN A 23 24.03 -13.90 -25.66
C ASN A 23 24.96 -15.00 -25.10
N HIS A 24 26.03 -15.39 -25.80
CA HIS A 24 26.89 -16.49 -25.33
C HIS A 24 28.02 -16.06 -24.37
N ASP A 25 28.36 -14.77 -24.29
CA ASP A 25 29.46 -14.27 -23.43
C ASP A 25 28.99 -13.34 -22.29
N ARG A 26 27.68 -13.25 -22.04
CA ARG A 26 27.18 -12.45 -20.90
C ARG A 26 27.42 -13.22 -19.60
N GLN A 27 28.24 -12.64 -18.72
CA GLN A 27 28.53 -13.22 -17.41
C GLN A 27 27.24 -13.57 -16.67
N PRO A 28 27.16 -14.76 -16.05
CA PRO A 28 25.97 -15.18 -15.32
C PRO A 28 25.67 -14.22 -14.17
N HIS A 29 24.38 -14.13 -13.81
CA HIS A 29 23.92 -13.22 -12.76
C HIS A 29 24.76 -13.37 -11.47
N PRO A 30 25.34 -12.28 -10.91
CA PRO A 30 26.34 -12.35 -9.84
C PRO A 30 25.80 -12.98 -8.54
N LYS A 31 24.49 -12.88 -8.30
CA LYS A 31 23.80 -13.58 -7.20
C LYS A 31 24.05 -15.11 -7.19
N VAL A 32 24.37 -15.74 -8.33
CA VAL A 32 24.66 -17.19 -8.40
C VAL A 32 25.96 -17.51 -7.66
N HIS A 33 27.03 -16.76 -7.98
CA HIS A 33 28.38 -16.96 -7.44
C HIS A 33 28.62 -16.23 -6.11
N ALA A 34 27.69 -15.36 -5.70
CA ALA A 34 27.79 -14.62 -4.45
C ALA A 34 27.80 -15.55 -3.22
N ARG A 35 28.76 -15.30 -2.33
CA ARG A 35 28.82 -15.90 -0.98
C ARG A 35 27.61 -15.50 -0.15
N TRP A 36 27.32 -16.24 0.91
CA TRP A 36 26.15 -16.02 1.77
C TRP A 36 26.08 -14.60 2.34
N VAL A 37 27.21 -14.02 2.80
CA VAL A 37 27.27 -12.64 3.31
C VAL A 37 26.89 -11.63 2.22
N SER A 38 27.40 -11.83 1.01
CA SER A 38 27.10 -10.96 -0.13
C SER A 38 25.63 -11.04 -0.52
N LYS A 39 25.01 -12.23 -0.42
CA LYS A 39 23.57 -12.43 -0.62
C LYS A 39 22.75 -11.72 0.47
N LEU A 40 23.16 -11.85 1.74
CA LEU A 40 22.47 -11.29 2.90
C LEU A 40 22.45 -9.75 2.89
N PHE A 41 23.56 -9.11 2.53
CA PHE A 41 23.68 -7.64 2.52
C PHE A 41 23.55 -7.02 1.12
N TYR A 42 23.14 -7.78 0.11
CA TYR A 42 23.01 -7.32 -1.28
C TYR A 42 24.29 -6.74 -1.90
N ILE A 43 25.46 -7.10 -1.37
CA ILE A 43 26.77 -6.58 -1.83
C ILE A 43 27.05 -6.97 -3.29
N TRP A 44 26.46 -8.07 -3.77
CA TRP A 44 26.58 -8.48 -5.17
C TRP A 44 26.04 -7.44 -6.17
N ALA A 45 25.16 -6.53 -5.72
CA ALA A 45 24.62 -5.46 -6.56
C ALA A 45 25.53 -4.21 -6.59
N SER A 46 26.47 -4.07 -5.65
CA SER A 46 27.34 -2.89 -5.52
C SER A 46 28.10 -2.51 -6.80
N PRO A 47 28.67 -3.44 -7.60
CA PRO A 47 29.38 -3.08 -8.83
C PRO A 47 28.51 -2.34 -9.85
N LEU A 48 27.24 -2.73 -9.98
CA LEU A 48 26.30 -2.07 -10.89
C LEU A 48 25.89 -0.69 -10.35
N LEU A 49 25.72 -0.55 -9.04
CA LEU A 49 25.44 0.74 -8.40
C LEU A 49 26.61 1.71 -8.58
N THR A 50 27.85 1.25 -8.41
CA THR A 50 29.04 2.08 -8.64
C THR A 50 29.19 2.47 -10.11
N LEU A 51 28.88 1.56 -11.03
CA LEU A 51 28.90 1.86 -12.47
C LEU A 51 27.83 2.90 -12.83
N GLY A 52 26.61 2.75 -12.30
CA GLY A 52 25.51 3.69 -12.50
C GLY A 52 25.76 5.07 -11.89
N ASN A 53 26.57 5.17 -10.84
CA ASN A 53 27.04 6.44 -10.30
C ASN A 53 28.09 7.10 -11.20
N ALA A 54 28.93 6.31 -11.86
CA ALA A 54 29.99 6.80 -12.74
C ALA A 54 29.48 7.22 -14.13
N ARG A 55 28.49 6.49 -14.69
CA ARG A 55 27.88 6.81 -15.99
C ARG A 55 26.45 6.27 -16.10
N GLN A 56 25.70 6.79 -17.07
CA GLN A 56 24.40 6.24 -17.41
C GLN A 56 24.53 4.79 -17.89
N LEU A 57 23.70 3.91 -17.30
CA LEU A 57 23.68 2.48 -17.62
C LEU A 57 23.08 2.23 -19.01
N GLN A 58 23.70 1.31 -19.74
CA GLN A 58 23.24 0.81 -21.03
C GLN A 58 22.65 -0.61 -20.88
N PRO A 59 21.80 -1.08 -21.80
CA PRO A 59 21.23 -2.42 -21.74
C PRO A 59 22.26 -3.56 -21.64
N ASP A 60 23.46 -3.34 -22.21
CA ASP A 60 24.56 -4.32 -22.16
C ASP A 60 25.26 -4.40 -20.78
N ASP A 61 25.07 -3.40 -19.92
CA ASP A 61 25.60 -3.40 -18.55
C ASP A 61 24.77 -4.26 -17.60
N LEU A 62 23.55 -4.65 -18.01
CA LEU A 62 22.63 -5.42 -17.19
C LEU A 62 22.95 -6.91 -17.26
N TRP A 63 22.91 -7.56 -16.10
CA TRP A 63 23.10 -9.00 -16.04
C TRP A 63 21.94 -9.76 -16.70
N PRO A 64 22.24 -10.90 -17.35
CA PRO A 64 21.20 -11.78 -17.84
C PRO A 64 20.32 -12.26 -16.68
N LEU A 65 19.03 -12.44 -16.98
CA LEU A 65 18.07 -12.91 -16.00
C LEU A 65 18.43 -14.33 -15.54
N GLY A 66 18.41 -14.56 -14.22
CA GLY A 66 18.70 -15.87 -13.66
C GLY A 66 17.75 -16.94 -14.21
N PHE A 67 18.28 -18.15 -14.45
CA PHE A 67 17.57 -19.25 -15.12
C PHE A 67 16.15 -19.52 -14.57
N VAL A 68 16.01 -19.55 -13.25
CA VAL A 68 14.72 -19.79 -12.56
C VAL A 68 13.67 -18.69 -12.82
N ASN A 69 14.11 -17.49 -13.18
CA ASN A 69 13.24 -16.35 -13.45
C ASN A 69 12.96 -16.17 -14.95
N GLN A 70 13.56 -16.98 -15.82
CA GLN A 70 13.31 -16.90 -17.26
C GLN A 70 11.88 -17.34 -17.61
N CYS A 71 11.29 -16.64 -18.58
CA CYS A 71 9.90 -16.84 -18.98
C CYS A 71 9.57 -18.30 -19.32
N GLN A 72 10.47 -19.01 -20.01
CA GLN A 72 10.29 -20.42 -20.35
C GLN A 72 10.14 -21.31 -19.11
N GLN A 73 10.98 -21.12 -18.09
CA GLN A 73 10.95 -21.92 -16.86
C GLN A 73 9.72 -21.61 -16.01
N VAL A 74 9.41 -20.31 -15.89
CA VAL A 74 8.25 -19.80 -15.18
C VAL A 74 6.95 -20.35 -15.79
N SER A 75 6.81 -20.31 -17.11
CA SER A 75 5.62 -20.81 -17.81
C SER A 75 5.50 -22.32 -17.76
N THR A 76 6.61 -23.06 -17.83
CA THR A 76 6.60 -24.53 -17.69
C THR A 76 6.05 -24.96 -16.33
N SER A 77 6.31 -24.18 -15.28
CA SER A 77 5.79 -24.44 -13.93
C SER A 77 4.33 -23.98 -13.75
N PHE A 78 3.94 -22.88 -14.40
CA PHE A 78 2.63 -22.25 -14.22
C PHE A 78 1.53 -22.85 -15.10
N GLU A 79 1.83 -23.23 -16.33
CA GLU A 79 0.85 -23.67 -17.33
C GLU A 79 0.10 -24.96 -16.94
N PRO A 80 0.76 -26.01 -16.39
CA PRO A 80 0.06 -27.21 -15.92
C PRO A 80 -0.98 -26.89 -14.84
N ASN A 81 -0.61 -26.04 -13.88
CA ASN A 81 -1.49 -25.61 -12.80
C ASN A 81 -2.66 -24.77 -13.32
N TYR A 82 -2.42 -23.91 -14.32
CA TYR A 82 -3.48 -23.14 -15.00
C TYR A 82 -4.48 -24.03 -15.75
N ARG A 83 -3.99 -25.08 -16.42
CA ARG A 83 -4.87 -26.04 -17.11
C ARG A 83 -5.65 -26.90 -16.12
N SER A 84 -5.03 -27.31 -15.02
CA SER A 84 -5.68 -28.09 -13.97
C SER A 84 -6.73 -27.31 -13.16
N SER A 85 -6.59 -25.98 -13.05
CA SER A 85 -7.48 -25.11 -12.26
C SER A 85 -8.69 -24.58 -13.05
N SER A 86 -9.17 -25.32 -14.05
CA SER A 86 -10.24 -24.88 -14.95
C SER A 86 -9.96 -23.52 -15.61
N ARG A 87 -8.69 -23.21 -15.90
CA ARG A 87 -8.23 -21.93 -16.49
C ARG A 87 -8.46 -20.69 -15.60
N SER A 88 -8.54 -20.87 -14.29
CA SER A 88 -8.56 -19.77 -13.33
C SER A 88 -7.15 -19.27 -13.04
N ILE A 89 -6.91 -17.98 -13.31
CA ILE A 89 -5.63 -17.31 -13.08
C ILE A 89 -5.29 -17.25 -11.58
N LEU A 90 -6.26 -16.89 -10.74
CA LEU A 90 -6.04 -16.74 -9.30
C LEU A 90 -5.65 -18.08 -8.66
N TRP A 91 -6.38 -19.15 -8.98
CA TRP A 91 -6.05 -20.48 -8.48
C TRP A 91 -4.71 -21.01 -9.01
N ALA A 92 -4.36 -20.70 -10.27
CA ALA A 92 -3.04 -21.04 -10.80
C ALA A 92 -1.90 -20.34 -10.05
N ILE A 93 -2.08 -19.08 -9.68
CA ILE A 93 -1.11 -18.32 -8.85
C ILE A 93 -0.99 -18.95 -7.46
N VAL A 94 -2.13 -19.25 -6.81
CA VAL A 94 -2.14 -19.86 -5.46
C VAL A 94 -1.48 -21.24 -5.47
N LEU A 95 -1.77 -22.09 -6.45
CA LEU A 95 -1.16 -23.42 -6.55
C LEU A 95 0.35 -23.36 -6.85
N THR A 96 0.79 -22.42 -7.69
CA THR A 96 2.20 -22.34 -8.11
C THR A 96 3.08 -21.63 -7.07
N TYR A 97 2.57 -20.55 -6.46
CA TYR A 97 3.36 -19.67 -5.59
C TYR A 97 2.83 -19.56 -4.15
N GLY A 98 1.71 -20.20 -3.81
CA GLY A 98 1.06 -20.06 -2.51
C GLY A 98 1.96 -20.38 -1.31
N TRP A 99 2.76 -21.44 -1.39
CA TRP A 99 3.72 -21.77 -0.33
C TRP A 99 4.79 -20.68 -0.15
N ARG A 100 5.29 -20.12 -1.25
CA ARG A 100 6.25 -19.01 -1.21
C ARG A 100 5.61 -17.75 -0.63
N PHE A 101 4.36 -17.44 -1.00
CA PHE A 101 3.59 -16.35 -0.42
C PHE A 101 3.37 -16.52 1.08
N ALA A 102 3.03 -17.73 1.54
CA ALA A 102 2.86 -18.04 2.95
C ALA A 102 4.17 -17.87 3.73
N PHE A 103 5.30 -18.34 3.18
CA PHE A 103 6.62 -18.15 3.79
C PHE A 103 7.01 -16.66 3.88
N VAL A 104 6.83 -15.89 2.80
CA VAL A 104 7.06 -14.43 2.82
C VAL A 104 6.14 -13.76 3.84
N GLY A 105 4.89 -14.18 3.91
CA GLY A 105 3.91 -13.69 4.88
C GLY A 105 4.33 -13.96 6.32
N LEU A 106 4.87 -15.15 6.61
CA LEU A 106 5.43 -15.50 7.92
C LEU A 106 6.64 -14.63 8.29
N LEU A 107 7.54 -14.38 7.33
CA LEU A 107 8.68 -13.47 7.54
C LEU A 107 8.21 -12.03 7.83
N GLN A 108 7.20 -11.55 7.10
CA GLN A 108 6.59 -10.24 7.33
C GLN A 108 5.91 -10.17 8.71
N LEU A 109 5.22 -11.23 9.13
CA LEU A 109 4.65 -11.33 10.48
C LEU A 109 5.74 -11.26 11.56
N GLY A 110 6.87 -11.95 11.36
CA GLY A 110 8.03 -11.83 12.24
C GLY A 110 8.59 -10.40 12.31
N ALA A 111 8.64 -9.70 11.17
CA ALA A 111 9.05 -8.30 11.12
C ALA A 111 8.07 -7.36 11.84
N ILE A 112 6.76 -7.64 11.79
CA ILE A 112 5.74 -6.93 12.59
C ILE A 112 6.00 -7.17 14.08
N GLY A 113 6.28 -8.42 14.48
CA GLY A 113 6.68 -8.74 15.86
C GLY A 113 7.89 -7.93 16.34
N GLY A 114 8.94 -7.83 15.51
CA GLY A 114 10.11 -6.98 15.80
C GLY A 114 9.77 -5.48 15.89
N THR A 115 8.77 -5.02 15.16
CA THR A 115 8.26 -3.64 15.25
C THR A 115 7.59 -3.40 16.60
N LEU A 116 6.68 -4.31 17.01
CA LEU A 116 5.93 -4.25 18.25
C LEU A 116 6.79 -4.47 19.51
N LEU A 117 7.93 -5.17 19.39
CA LEU A 117 8.87 -5.34 20.49
C LEU A 117 9.43 -3.98 21.00
N GLY A 118 9.55 -2.98 20.12
CA GLY A 118 10.10 -1.66 20.48
C GLY A 118 9.33 -0.97 21.61
N PRO A 119 8.03 -0.68 21.43
CA PRO A 119 7.19 -0.13 22.49
C PRO A 119 7.16 -0.99 23.76
N TRP A 120 7.19 -2.31 23.63
CA TRP A 120 7.20 -3.23 24.78
C TRP A 120 8.48 -3.10 25.62
N VAL A 121 9.65 -3.09 24.98
CA VAL A 121 10.94 -2.89 25.67
C VAL A 121 10.99 -1.51 26.32
N LEU A 122 10.52 -0.47 25.62
CA LEU A 122 10.49 0.89 26.16
C LEU A 122 9.65 0.97 27.43
N ARG A 123 8.47 0.34 27.46
CA ARG A 123 7.63 0.26 28.67
C ARG A 123 8.35 -0.42 29.83
N ARG A 124 9.08 -1.52 29.56
CA ARG A 124 9.84 -2.24 30.59
C ARG A 124 10.97 -1.39 31.17
N ILE A 125 11.72 -0.70 30.31
CA ILE A 125 12.78 0.21 30.73
C ILE A 125 12.19 1.33 31.59
N LEU A 126 11.11 1.96 31.13
CA LEU A 126 10.44 3.04 31.88
C LEU A 126 9.98 2.57 33.27
N SER A 127 9.32 1.40 33.34
CA SER A 127 8.87 0.83 34.62
C SER A 127 10.02 0.49 35.58
N ALA A 128 11.17 0.07 35.05
CA ALA A 128 12.35 -0.23 35.87
C ALA A 128 12.99 1.05 36.43
N VAL A 129 13.01 2.12 35.64
CA VAL A 129 13.48 3.44 36.08
C VAL A 129 12.55 4.02 37.16
N GLU A 130 11.23 3.95 36.98
CA GLU A 130 10.25 4.44 37.97
C GLU A 130 10.32 3.66 39.30
N SER A 131 10.53 2.35 39.25
CA SER A 131 10.60 1.50 40.46
C SER A 131 11.85 1.73 41.32
N THR A 132 12.87 2.39 40.76
CA THR A 132 14.13 2.70 41.46
C THR A 132 13.95 3.83 42.47
N SER A 133 12.88 4.63 42.35
CA SER A 133 12.55 5.67 43.33
C SER A 133 12.18 5.09 44.72
N ASP A 134 11.73 3.84 44.80
CA ASP A 134 11.32 3.16 46.05
C ASP A 134 12.30 2.08 46.54
N LYS A 135 13.21 1.57 45.70
CA LYS A 135 14.22 0.54 46.08
C LYS A 135 15.58 0.77 45.37
N PRO A 136 16.73 0.69 46.08
CA PRO A 136 18.03 1.13 45.56
C PRO A 136 18.75 0.13 44.63
N SER A 137 18.11 -0.95 44.17
CA SER A 137 18.74 -1.92 43.27
C SER A 137 18.32 -1.66 41.82
N PHE A 138 18.87 -0.60 41.21
CA PHE A 138 18.80 -0.42 39.76
C PHE A 138 19.68 -1.47 39.09
N ASP A 139 19.07 -2.54 38.59
CA ASP A 139 19.80 -3.60 37.89
C ASP A 139 20.16 -3.15 36.46
N VAL A 140 21.28 -2.44 36.37
CA VAL A 140 21.87 -1.95 35.11
C VAL A 140 22.03 -3.08 34.09
N ALA A 141 22.36 -4.29 34.56
CA ALA A 141 22.61 -5.43 33.69
C ALA A 141 21.32 -5.87 32.96
N SER A 142 20.19 -5.96 33.67
CA SER A 142 18.89 -6.29 33.07
C SER A 142 18.43 -5.28 32.02
N ILE A 143 18.63 -3.97 32.27
CA ILE A 143 18.27 -2.92 31.31
C ILE A 143 19.17 -2.97 30.08
N LEU A 144 20.48 -3.15 30.27
CA LEU A 144 21.43 -3.26 29.17
C LEU A 144 21.12 -4.48 28.29
N GLN A 145 20.74 -5.62 28.90
CA GLN A 145 20.27 -6.80 28.17
C GLN A 145 19.03 -6.51 27.31
N LEU A 146 18.05 -5.75 27.82
CA LEU A 146 16.87 -5.35 27.06
C LEU A 146 17.21 -4.42 25.89
N ILE A 147 18.14 -3.48 26.08
CA ILE A 147 18.61 -2.58 25.02
C ILE A 147 19.36 -3.37 23.94
N THR A 148 20.27 -4.27 24.34
CA THR A 148 21.00 -5.14 23.40
C THR A 148 20.04 -6.05 22.64
N LEU A 149 19.06 -6.64 23.32
CA LEU A 149 18.01 -7.44 22.68
C LEU A 149 17.23 -6.61 21.64
N LEU A 150 16.82 -5.40 21.99
CA LEU A 150 16.12 -4.50 21.07
C LEU A 150 16.98 -4.20 19.84
N PHE A 151 18.25 -3.87 20.03
CA PHE A 151 19.18 -3.62 18.92
C PHE A 151 19.28 -4.84 17.99
N VAL A 152 19.54 -6.04 18.54
CA VAL A 152 19.64 -7.28 17.76
C VAL A 152 18.34 -7.54 16.99
N VAL A 153 17.19 -7.39 17.64
CA VAL A 153 15.88 -7.60 16.99
C VAL A 153 15.64 -6.59 15.88
N LYS A 154 16.03 -5.31 16.04
CA LYS A 154 15.91 -4.30 14.98
C LYS A 154 16.81 -4.59 13.78
N VAL A 155 18.04 -5.06 14.01
CA VAL A 155 18.94 -5.48 12.93
C VAL A 155 18.37 -6.68 12.18
N VAL A 156 17.90 -7.70 12.90
CA VAL A 156 17.26 -8.89 12.30
C VAL A 156 15.99 -8.50 11.55
N GLN A 157 15.14 -7.65 12.12
CA GLN A 157 13.93 -7.12 11.49
C GLN A 157 14.27 -6.44 10.16
N ALA A 158 15.31 -5.60 10.11
CA ALA A 158 15.72 -4.90 8.89
C ALA A 158 16.14 -5.89 7.79
N VAL A 159 16.95 -6.89 8.14
CA VAL A 159 17.40 -7.93 7.21
C VAL A 159 16.21 -8.78 6.72
N VAL A 160 15.35 -9.25 7.62
CA VAL A 160 14.16 -10.06 7.27
C VAL A 160 13.20 -9.27 6.38
N SER A 161 12.91 -8.01 6.73
CA SER A 161 12.04 -7.14 5.94
C SER A 161 12.57 -6.93 4.53
N ALA A 162 13.87 -6.70 4.38
CA ALA A 162 14.49 -6.50 3.08
C ALA A 162 14.42 -7.75 2.20
N HIS A 163 14.67 -8.93 2.76
CA HIS A 163 14.56 -10.21 2.03
C HIS A 163 13.11 -10.56 1.69
N ALA A 164 12.18 -10.38 2.63
CA ALA A 164 10.77 -10.62 2.38
C ALA A 164 10.25 -9.70 1.25
N ASN A 165 10.67 -8.43 1.22
CA ASN A 165 10.30 -7.50 0.15
C ASN A 165 10.87 -7.96 -1.21
N LEU A 166 12.17 -8.30 -1.27
CA LEU A 166 12.77 -8.77 -2.52
C LEU A 166 12.09 -10.05 -3.03
N ASP A 167 11.84 -11.02 -2.16
CA ASP A 167 11.19 -12.27 -2.55
C ASP A 167 9.76 -12.02 -3.06
N ASN A 168 9.02 -11.11 -2.41
CA ASN A 168 7.69 -10.70 -2.86
C ASN A 168 7.74 -10.07 -4.27
N GLN A 169 8.71 -9.18 -4.53
CA GLN A 169 8.93 -8.57 -5.84
C GLN A 169 9.32 -9.60 -6.91
N VAL A 170 10.19 -10.55 -6.57
CA VAL A 170 10.59 -11.63 -7.49
C VAL A 170 9.40 -12.53 -7.85
N ILE A 171 8.55 -12.88 -6.89
CA ILE A 171 7.32 -13.62 -7.16
C ILE A 171 6.40 -12.82 -8.10
N ALA A 172 6.24 -11.52 -7.84
CA ALA A 172 5.43 -10.64 -8.68
C ALA A 172 5.92 -10.64 -10.14
N VAL A 173 7.24 -10.49 -10.38
CA VAL A 173 7.85 -10.56 -11.72
C VAL A 173 7.60 -11.92 -12.40
N ARG A 174 7.66 -13.03 -11.65
CA ARG A 174 7.36 -14.36 -12.20
C ARG A 174 5.90 -14.49 -12.61
N ILE A 175 4.98 -13.99 -11.79
CA ILE A 175 3.54 -13.96 -12.15
C ILE A 175 3.35 -13.14 -13.43
N THR A 176 3.96 -11.96 -13.54
CA THR A 176 3.93 -11.13 -14.76
C THR A 176 4.37 -11.90 -15.98
N SER A 177 5.54 -12.54 -15.90
CA SER A 177 6.13 -13.27 -17.00
C SER A 177 5.22 -14.44 -17.44
N ALA A 178 4.61 -15.16 -16.49
CA ALA A 178 3.68 -16.25 -16.79
C ALA A 178 2.43 -15.74 -17.49
N LEU A 179 1.82 -14.65 -17.00
CA LEU A 179 0.60 -14.08 -17.55
C LEU A 179 0.84 -13.49 -18.94
N GLN A 180 1.93 -12.75 -19.12
CA GLN A 180 2.31 -12.21 -20.42
C GLN A 180 2.58 -13.32 -21.43
N HIS A 181 3.23 -14.42 -21.01
CA HIS A 181 3.43 -15.59 -21.85
C HIS A 181 2.12 -16.24 -22.30
N LEU A 182 1.20 -16.51 -21.37
CA LEU A 182 -0.10 -17.10 -21.66
C LEU A 182 -0.94 -16.20 -22.57
N LEU A 183 -0.95 -14.89 -22.30
CA LEU A 183 -1.67 -13.91 -23.10
C LEU A 183 -1.09 -13.84 -24.51
N PHE A 184 0.23 -13.85 -24.65
CA PHE A 184 0.91 -13.85 -25.95
C PHE A 184 0.59 -15.12 -26.76
N GLN A 185 0.73 -16.31 -26.15
CA GLN A 185 0.38 -17.57 -26.81
C GLN A 185 -1.09 -17.57 -27.27
N LYS A 186 -2.00 -17.10 -26.40
CA LYS A 186 -3.43 -17.02 -26.73
C LYS A 186 -3.69 -16.02 -27.85
N ALA A 187 -3.06 -14.86 -27.84
CA ALA A 187 -3.22 -13.82 -28.86
C ALA A 187 -2.76 -14.30 -30.25
N VAL A 188 -1.65 -15.04 -30.33
CA VAL A 188 -1.16 -15.63 -31.58
C VAL A 188 -2.09 -16.74 -32.09
N ALA A 189 -2.67 -17.53 -31.18
CA ALA A 189 -3.58 -18.63 -31.50
C ALA A 189 -5.05 -18.20 -31.74
N LEU A 190 -5.38 -16.90 -31.66
CA LEU A 190 -6.74 -16.42 -31.84
C LEU A 190 -7.18 -16.48 -33.31
N ASP A 191 -8.36 -17.05 -33.55
CA ASP A 191 -8.99 -17.14 -34.86
C ASP A 191 -9.54 -15.78 -35.33
N ALA A 192 -9.71 -15.60 -36.64
CA ALA A 192 -10.08 -14.32 -37.26
C ALA A 192 -11.43 -13.77 -36.76
N ARG A 193 -12.36 -14.65 -36.35
CA ARG A 193 -13.65 -14.25 -35.75
C ARG A 193 -13.44 -13.56 -34.39
N CYS A 194 -12.67 -14.17 -33.49
CA CYS A 194 -12.39 -13.60 -32.16
C CYS A 194 -11.53 -12.33 -32.22
N ARG A 195 -10.73 -12.14 -33.28
CA ARG A 195 -9.99 -10.87 -33.51
C ARG A 195 -10.89 -9.70 -33.90
N ARG A 196 -12.14 -9.95 -34.32
CA ARG A 196 -13.15 -8.89 -34.50
C ARG A 196 -13.77 -8.46 -33.18
N ASP A 197 -13.89 -9.38 -32.22
CA ASP A 197 -14.47 -9.12 -30.90
C ASP A 197 -13.48 -8.44 -29.95
N LYS A 198 -12.17 -8.70 -30.10
CA LYS A 198 -11.10 -8.00 -29.38
C LYS A 198 -10.07 -7.45 -30.35
N SER A 199 -9.97 -6.13 -30.39
CA SER A 199 -8.97 -5.40 -31.15
C SER A 199 -7.55 -5.66 -30.64
N ALA A 200 -6.57 -5.44 -31.51
CA ALA A 200 -5.16 -5.52 -31.11
C ALA A 200 -4.81 -4.50 -30.00
N GLY A 201 -5.49 -3.35 -29.98
CA GLY A 201 -5.33 -2.34 -28.92
C GLY A 201 -5.81 -2.83 -27.56
N GLU A 202 -6.95 -3.53 -27.49
CA GLU A 202 -7.45 -4.10 -26.24
C GLU A 202 -6.55 -5.22 -25.71
N ILE A 203 -5.97 -6.04 -26.59
CA ILE A 203 -5.00 -7.07 -26.20
C ILE A 203 -3.69 -6.41 -25.69
N ALA A 204 -3.25 -5.33 -26.33
CA ALA A 204 -2.10 -4.57 -25.87
C ALA A 204 -2.35 -3.94 -24.49
N ASN A 205 -3.56 -3.41 -24.24
CA ASN A 205 -3.95 -2.88 -22.93
C ASN A 205 -3.99 -3.97 -21.85
N LEU A 206 -4.50 -5.16 -22.17
CA LEU A 206 -4.43 -6.32 -21.27
C LEU A 206 -2.97 -6.64 -20.90
N PHE A 207 -2.07 -6.59 -21.88
CA PHE A 207 -0.66 -6.91 -21.71
C PHE A 207 0.11 -5.89 -20.86
N SER A 208 -0.20 -4.59 -21.01
CA SER A 208 0.56 -3.50 -20.38
C SER A 208 -0.08 -2.97 -19.09
N ASN A 209 -1.41 -2.82 -19.06
CA ASN A 209 -2.11 -2.16 -17.96
C ASN A 209 -2.79 -3.17 -17.02
N ASP A 210 -3.56 -4.11 -17.56
CA ASP A 210 -4.41 -4.96 -16.72
C ASP A 210 -3.58 -6.01 -15.95
N ILE A 211 -2.53 -6.55 -16.57
CA ILE A 211 -1.55 -7.39 -15.87
C ILE A 211 -0.89 -6.62 -14.71
N GLN A 212 -0.61 -5.31 -14.87
CA GLN A 212 0.02 -4.51 -13.82
C GLN A 212 -0.83 -4.43 -12.55
N TRP A 213 -2.16 -4.39 -12.68
CA TRP A 213 -3.06 -4.46 -11.52
C TRP A 213 -2.98 -5.81 -10.80
N ILE A 214 -2.85 -6.91 -11.53
CA ILE A 214 -2.68 -8.26 -10.95
C ILE A 214 -1.35 -8.37 -10.20
N ILE A 215 -0.28 -7.76 -10.74
CA ILE A 215 1.03 -7.66 -10.07
C ILE A 215 0.89 -6.90 -8.77
N ASN A 216 0.30 -5.71 -8.82
CA ASN A 216 0.12 -4.86 -7.64
C ASN A 216 -0.67 -5.60 -6.56
N PHE A 217 -1.79 -6.25 -6.93
CA PHE A 217 -2.55 -7.08 -6.01
C PHE A 217 -1.69 -8.20 -5.40
N SER A 218 -0.88 -8.90 -6.22
CA SER A 218 -0.01 -9.98 -5.75
C SER A 218 1.02 -9.48 -4.73
N VAL A 219 1.60 -8.29 -4.93
CA VAL A 219 2.55 -7.67 -3.99
C VAL A 219 1.86 -7.31 -2.66
N PHE A 220 0.61 -6.86 -2.70
CA PHE A 220 -0.13 -6.45 -1.49
C PHE A 220 -0.98 -7.56 -0.86
N ALA A 221 -1.08 -8.74 -1.46
CA ALA A 221 -1.98 -9.80 -1.01
C ALA A 221 -1.76 -10.20 0.47
N ASN A 222 -0.49 -10.27 0.91
CA ASN A 222 -0.18 -10.58 2.31
C ASN A 222 -0.59 -9.46 3.28
N GLN A 223 -0.65 -8.20 2.82
CA GLN A 223 -1.07 -7.08 3.68
C GLN A 223 -2.54 -7.19 4.11
N LEU A 224 -3.38 -7.87 3.31
CA LEU A 224 -4.81 -8.04 3.60
C LEU A 224 -5.05 -8.70 4.97
N TRP A 225 -4.22 -9.68 5.34
CA TRP A 225 -4.34 -10.39 6.61
C TRP A 225 -3.34 -9.90 7.66
N LEU A 226 -2.17 -9.38 7.25
CA LEU A 226 -1.18 -8.81 8.18
C LEU A 226 -1.66 -7.53 8.86
N ILE A 227 -2.35 -6.63 8.14
CA ILE A 227 -2.85 -5.37 8.71
C ILE A 227 -3.85 -5.63 9.86
N PRO A 228 -4.89 -6.47 9.72
CA PRO A 228 -5.77 -6.83 10.82
C PRO A 228 -5.02 -7.41 12.03
N VAL A 229 -4.07 -8.31 11.81
CA VAL A 229 -3.25 -8.90 12.88
C VAL A 229 -2.44 -7.83 13.61
N GLN A 230 -1.81 -6.92 12.86
CA GLN A 230 -1.05 -5.81 13.43
C GLN A 230 -1.93 -4.85 14.24
N VAL A 231 -3.12 -4.50 13.73
CA VAL A 231 -4.08 -3.64 14.43
C VAL A 231 -4.51 -4.30 15.73
N LEU A 232 -4.92 -5.57 15.70
CA LEU A 232 -5.32 -6.31 16.90
C LEU A 232 -4.19 -6.37 17.93
N ALA A 233 -2.97 -6.74 17.53
CA ALA A 233 -1.83 -6.79 18.43
C ALA A 233 -1.53 -5.40 19.06
N THR A 234 -1.53 -4.34 18.25
CA THR A 234 -1.29 -2.97 18.75
C THR A 234 -2.41 -2.52 19.70
N THR A 235 -3.67 -2.82 19.38
CA THR A 235 -4.82 -2.51 20.24
C THR A 235 -4.75 -3.25 21.57
N THR A 236 -4.36 -4.53 21.59
CA THR A 236 -4.17 -5.27 22.85
C THR A 236 -3.06 -4.65 23.72
N MET A 237 -1.92 -4.31 23.13
CA MET A 237 -0.82 -3.65 23.85
C MET A 237 -1.23 -2.28 24.41
N LEU A 238 -2.04 -1.53 23.67
CA LEU A 238 -2.53 -0.22 24.12
C LEU A 238 -3.59 -0.36 25.22
N TYR A 239 -4.46 -1.37 25.13
CA TYR A 239 -5.43 -1.69 26.19
C TYR A 239 -4.75 -2.03 27.52
N ASP A 240 -3.62 -2.74 27.48
CA ASP A 240 -2.83 -3.04 28.68
C ASP A 240 -2.20 -1.79 29.35
N ILE A 241 -2.18 -0.64 28.67
CA ILE A 241 -1.60 0.62 29.17
C ILE A 241 -2.71 1.56 29.63
N ILE A 242 -3.70 1.86 28.76
CA ILE A 242 -4.73 2.87 29.01
C ILE A 242 -6.16 2.31 29.12
N GLY A 243 -6.32 0.99 29.10
CA GLY A 243 -7.61 0.32 29.28
C GLY A 243 -8.65 0.71 28.23
N TRP A 244 -9.89 0.93 28.70
CA TRP A 244 -11.05 1.26 27.85
C TRP A 244 -10.88 2.53 27.00
N ALA A 245 -10.02 3.47 27.42
CA ALA A 245 -9.72 4.68 26.65
C ALA A 245 -9.15 4.37 25.24
N THR A 246 -8.54 3.19 25.07
CA THR A 246 -8.06 2.68 23.77
C THR A 246 -9.15 2.67 22.70
N PHE A 247 -10.37 2.25 23.06
CA PHE A 247 -11.46 2.13 22.10
C PHE A 247 -12.04 3.50 21.70
N VAL A 248 -11.96 4.50 22.58
CA VAL A 248 -12.30 5.88 22.24
C VAL A 248 -11.29 6.44 21.24
N GLY A 249 -10.00 6.17 21.45
CA GLY A 249 -8.96 6.48 20.45
C GLY A 249 -9.22 5.82 19.10
N PHE A 250 -9.62 4.55 19.09
CA PHE A 250 -9.99 3.84 17.86
C PHE A 250 -11.21 4.47 17.16
N ALA A 251 -12.22 4.92 17.90
CA ALA A 251 -13.35 5.65 17.33
C ALA A 251 -12.91 6.95 16.65
N VAL A 252 -11.96 7.70 17.23
CA VAL A 252 -11.38 8.89 16.60
C VAL A 252 -10.63 8.54 15.31
N ILE A 253 -9.90 7.42 15.28
CA ILE A 253 -9.25 6.93 14.05
C ILE A 253 -10.30 6.66 12.96
N VAL A 254 -11.41 5.98 13.30
CA VAL A 254 -12.48 5.71 12.34
C VAL A 254 -13.11 7.00 11.82
N VAL A 255 -13.42 7.95 12.70
CA VAL A 255 -14.01 9.25 12.32
C VAL A 255 -13.07 10.05 11.42
N THR A 256 -11.79 10.13 11.77
CA THR A 256 -10.78 10.83 10.96
C THR A 256 -10.59 10.16 9.59
N LEU A 257 -10.63 8.82 9.52
CA LEU A 257 -10.56 8.07 8.26
C LEU A 257 -11.77 8.31 7.37
N VAL A 258 -12.99 8.29 7.93
CA VAL A 258 -14.22 8.60 7.19
C VAL A 258 -14.20 10.05 6.69
N GLY A 259 -13.78 11.00 7.53
CA GLY A 259 -13.63 12.40 7.15
C GLY A 259 -12.62 12.60 6.02
N ASN A 260 -11.47 11.92 6.08
CA ASN A 260 -10.46 11.96 5.02
C ASN A 260 -10.99 11.33 3.71
N ASN A 261 -11.71 10.21 3.80
CA ASN A 261 -12.32 9.57 2.63
C ASN A 261 -13.38 10.47 1.96
N TYR A 262 -14.22 11.14 2.74
CA TYR A 262 -15.17 12.12 2.22
C TYR A 262 -14.45 13.26 1.48
N LEU A 263 -13.39 13.80 2.09
CA LEU A 263 -12.61 14.87 1.48
C LEU A 263 -11.92 14.41 0.20
N ALA A 264 -11.42 13.17 0.16
CA ALA A 264 -10.85 12.55 -1.03
C ALA A 264 -11.91 12.40 -2.15
N ALA A 265 -13.15 12.04 -1.82
CA ALA A 265 -14.24 11.97 -2.80
C ALA A 265 -14.56 13.35 -3.40
N VAL A 266 -14.63 14.40 -2.57
CA VAL A 266 -14.82 15.78 -3.04
C VAL A 266 -13.64 16.25 -3.90
N GLN A 267 -12.42 15.89 -3.50
CA GLN A 267 -11.20 16.19 -4.27
C GLN A 267 -11.20 15.50 -5.63
N HIS A 268 -11.68 14.25 -5.72
CA HIS A 268 -11.82 13.50 -6.97
C HIS A 268 -12.79 14.20 -7.94
N ASP A 269 -13.93 14.70 -7.45
CA ASP A 269 -14.87 15.42 -8.29
C ASP A 269 -14.34 16.80 -8.73
N ALA A 270 -13.62 17.51 -7.85
CA ALA A 270 -12.92 18.73 -8.23
C ALA A 270 -11.85 18.47 -9.31
N PHE A 271 -11.14 17.34 -9.22
CA PHE A 271 -10.15 16.91 -10.20
C PHE A 271 -10.78 16.60 -11.58
N LYS A 272 -11.94 15.94 -11.61
CA LYS A 272 -12.70 15.74 -12.86
C LYS A 272 -13.06 17.07 -13.51
N LEU A 273 -13.56 18.03 -12.73
CA LEU A 273 -13.92 19.35 -13.24
C LEU A 273 -12.69 20.09 -13.78
N PHE A 274 -11.56 20.04 -13.08
CA PHE A 274 -10.29 20.60 -13.55
C PHE A 274 -9.86 19.98 -14.89
N MET A 275 -9.99 18.66 -15.05
CA MET A 275 -9.67 17.99 -16.31
C MET A 275 -10.56 18.47 -17.48
N ASP A 276 -11.87 18.63 -17.27
CA ASP A 276 -12.77 19.22 -18.27
C ASP A 276 -12.37 20.66 -18.63
N ARG A 277 -12.04 21.50 -17.64
CA ARG A 277 -11.59 22.89 -17.89
C ARG A 277 -10.26 22.94 -18.65
N LYS A 278 -9.31 22.09 -18.29
CA LYS A 278 -8.03 21.94 -18.99
C LYS A 278 -8.24 21.54 -20.44
N ASP A 279 -9.13 20.58 -20.71
CA ASP A 279 -9.40 20.10 -22.07
C ASP A 279 -10.09 21.18 -22.92
N ARG A 280 -11.01 21.95 -22.34
CA ARG A 280 -11.59 23.13 -23.01
C ARG A 280 -10.54 24.18 -23.37
N ARG A 281 -9.63 24.51 -22.45
CA ARG A 281 -8.51 25.43 -22.73
C ARG A 281 -7.65 24.89 -23.86
N MET A 282 -7.25 23.61 -23.79
CA MET A 282 -6.40 23.00 -24.82
C MET A 282 -7.07 22.98 -26.19
N LYS A 283 -8.38 22.72 -26.24
CA LYS A 283 -9.17 22.81 -27.47
C LYS A 283 -9.16 24.25 -28.04
N CYS A 284 -9.34 25.26 -27.18
CA CYS A 284 -9.27 26.66 -27.61
C CYS A 284 -7.87 27.02 -28.13
N VAL A 285 -6.81 26.59 -27.45
CA VAL A 285 -5.42 26.77 -27.90
C VAL A 285 -5.23 26.16 -29.29
N ASN A 286 -5.64 24.91 -29.49
CA ASN A 286 -5.52 24.24 -30.78
C ASN A 286 -6.29 24.95 -31.90
N GLN A 287 -7.47 25.50 -31.61
CA GLN A 287 -8.26 26.29 -32.57
C GLN A 287 -7.54 27.60 -32.95
N VAL A 288 -6.93 28.29 -31.99
CA VAL A 288 -6.17 29.52 -32.23
C VAL A 288 -4.95 29.24 -33.11
N PHE A 289 -4.16 28.22 -32.78
CA PHE A 289 -2.98 27.86 -33.59
C PHE A 289 -3.36 27.34 -34.97
N GLY A 290 -4.46 26.58 -35.09
CA GLY A 290 -4.97 26.10 -36.37
C GLY A 290 -5.46 27.22 -37.31
N ALA A 291 -5.92 28.35 -36.76
CA ALA A 291 -6.44 29.50 -37.52
C ALA A 291 -5.53 30.74 -37.43
N MET A 292 -4.26 30.58 -37.07
CA MET A 292 -3.36 31.69 -36.71
C MET A 292 -3.23 32.75 -37.81
N GLN A 293 -3.16 32.32 -39.08
CA GLN A 293 -3.06 33.24 -40.22
C GLN A 293 -4.29 34.14 -40.34
N THR A 294 -5.49 33.58 -40.19
CA THR A 294 -6.76 34.33 -40.21
C THR A 294 -6.86 35.30 -39.03
N ILE A 295 -6.44 34.87 -37.83
CA ILE A 295 -6.47 35.70 -36.62
C ILE A 295 -5.56 36.93 -36.81
N LYS A 296 -4.33 36.74 -37.33
CA LYS A 296 -3.40 37.84 -37.60
C LYS A 296 -3.89 38.77 -38.70
N PHE A 297 -4.44 38.23 -39.79
CA PHE A 297 -4.95 39.04 -40.91
C PHE A 297 -6.08 39.98 -40.46
N ASN A 298 -6.88 39.57 -39.48
CA ASN A 298 -8.00 40.34 -38.96
C ASN A 298 -7.68 41.12 -37.66
N ALA A 299 -6.44 41.10 -37.17
CA ALA A 299 -6.03 41.69 -35.90
C ALA A 299 -6.92 41.26 -34.70
N TRP A 300 -7.26 39.96 -34.63
CA TRP A 300 -8.14 39.40 -33.58
C TRP A 300 -7.36 38.87 -32.36
N GLU A 301 -6.06 39.14 -32.23
CA GLU A 301 -5.21 38.58 -31.18
C GLU A 301 -5.73 38.89 -29.78
N GLU A 302 -6.14 40.14 -29.53
CA GLU A 302 -6.64 40.56 -28.22
C GLU A 302 -7.95 39.84 -27.84
N LYS A 303 -8.87 39.64 -28.81
CA LYS A 303 -10.13 38.93 -28.57
C LYS A 303 -9.91 37.46 -28.21
N PHE A 304 -9.04 36.77 -28.95
CA PHE A 304 -8.71 35.37 -28.65
C PHE A 304 -7.83 35.25 -27.40
N GLY A 305 -6.98 36.23 -27.12
CA GLY A 305 -6.23 36.35 -25.87
C GLY A 305 -7.15 36.45 -24.66
N ALA A 306 -8.12 37.38 -24.69
CA ALA A 306 -9.11 37.54 -23.62
C ALA A 306 -9.92 36.25 -23.38
N LYS A 307 -10.37 35.58 -24.46
CA LYS A 307 -11.06 34.29 -24.37
C LYS A 307 -10.20 33.20 -23.73
N LEU A 308 -8.91 33.16 -24.06
CA LEU A 308 -7.99 32.19 -23.49
C LEU A 308 -7.74 32.48 -21.99
N THR A 309 -7.61 33.75 -21.61
CA THR A 309 -7.49 34.17 -20.20
C THR A 309 -8.72 33.77 -19.39
N ASP A 310 -9.94 34.01 -19.89
CA ASP A 310 -11.18 33.58 -19.21
C ASP A 310 -11.22 32.06 -18.97
N THR A 311 -10.83 31.26 -19.98
CA THR A 311 -10.72 29.80 -19.80
C THR A 311 -9.63 29.41 -18.80
N ARG A 312 -8.55 30.20 -18.72
CA ARG A 312 -7.44 29.98 -17.78
C ARG A 312 -7.84 30.34 -16.35
N ASP A 313 -8.60 31.40 -16.14
CA ASP A 313 -9.08 31.80 -14.81
C ASP A 313 -10.08 30.78 -14.25
N ALA A 314 -10.97 30.26 -15.11
CA ALA A 314 -11.84 29.15 -14.75
C ALA A 314 -11.03 27.87 -14.41
N GLU A 315 -9.96 27.56 -15.14
CA GLU A 315 -9.05 26.45 -14.82
C GLU A 315 -8.34 26.69 -13.48
N LEU A 316 -7.77 27.88 -13.26
CA LEU A 316 -7.02 28.25 -12.07
C LEU A 316 -7.89 28.25 -10.81
N SER A 317 -9.13 28.71 -10.89
CA SER A 317 -10.06 28.66 -9.75
C SER A 317 -10.38 27.23 -9.32
N THR A 318 -10.56 26.31 -10.29
CA THR A 318 -10.74 24.88 -9.98
C THR A 318 -9.46 24.25 -9.42
N LEU A 319 -8.29 24.66 -9.93
CA LEU A 319 -7.00 24.21 -9.43
C LEU A 319 -6.75 24.70 -7.99
N TRP A 320 -7.10 25.95 -7.67
CA TRP A 320 -7.04 26.48 -6.31
C TRP A 320 -7.89 25.66 -5.35
N ARG A 321 -9.13 25.33 -5.75
CA ARG A 321 -10.01 24.44 -4.97
C ARG A 321 -9.39 23.06 -4.74
N ILE A 322 -8.69 22.49 -5.72
CA ILE A 322 -7.98 21.21 -5.54
C ILE A 322 -6.87 21.36 -4.51
N PHE A 323 -6.06 22.41 -4.60
CA PHE A 323 -4.97 22.64 -3.65
C PHE A 323 -5.50 22.88 -2.23
N THR A 324 -6.58 23.63 -2.06
CA THR A 324 -7.17 23.85 -0.73
C THR A 324 -7.73 22.56 -0.13
N LEU A 325 -8.43 21.73 -0.92
CA LEU A 325 -8.91 20.41 -0.48
C LEU A 325 -7.76 19.45 -0.15
N ALA A 326 -6.70 19.42 -0.97
CA ALA A 326 -5.52 18.61 -0.74
C ALA A 326 -4.78 19.04 0.56
N SER A 327 -4.70 20.34 0.80
CA SER A 327 -4.09 20.89 2.02
C SER A 327 -4.92 20.53 3.26
N ALA A 328 -6.25 20.61 3.16
CA ALA A 328 -7.15 20.17 4.23
C ALA A 328 -7.04 18.65 4.49
N SER A 329 -6.93 17.81 3.47
CA SER A 329 -6.77 16.36 3.62
C SER A 329 -5.44 16.02 4.28
N THR A 330 -4.37 16.70 3.86
CA THR A 330 -3.05 16.60 4.48
C THR A 330 -3.11 17.03 5.95
N ALA A 331 -3.76 18.14 6.26
CA ALA A 331 -3.92 18.62 7.64
C ALA A 331 -4.69 17.60 8.50
N VAL A 332 -5.81 17.07 8.03
CA VAL A 332 -6.59 16.04 8.75
C VAL A 332 -5.74 14.79 9.00
N LEU A 333 -4.95 14.36 8.01
CA LEU A 333 -4.08 13.20 8.13
C LEU A 333 -3.01 13.38 9.21
N TYR A 334 -2.33 14.54 9.24
CA TYR A 334 -1.28 14.82 10.23
C TYR A 334 -1.84 15.18 11.61
N LEU A 335 -3.03 15.78 11.68
CA LEU A 335 -3.72 16.04 12.95
C LEU A 335 -4.34 14.77 13.55
N GLY A 336 -4.61 13.74 12.76
CA GLY A 336 -5.21 12.48 13.19
C GLY A 336 -4.54 11.86 14.43
N PRO A 337 -3.23 11.54 14.39
CA PRO A 337 -2.53 10.99 15.55
C PRO A 337 -2.56 11.90 16.79
N VAL A 338 -2.53 13.21 16.60
CA VAL A 338 -2.60 14.21 17.69
C VAL A 338 -3.98 14.18 18.35
N LEU A 339 -5.05 14.20 17.56
CA LEU A 339 -6.42 14.11 18.06
C LEU A 339 -6.67 12.81 18.81
N VAL A 340 -6.21 11.68 18.25
CA VAL A 340 -6.29 10.36 18.90
C VAL A 340 -5.59 10.39 20.25
N THR A 341 -4.40 10.98 20.33
CA THR A 341 -3.61 11.10 21.57
C THR A 341 -4.34 11.94 22.61
N ILE A 342 -4.80 13.15 22.24
CA ILE A 342 -5.52 14.06 23.14
C ILE A 342 -6.77 13.41 23.70
N VAL A 343 -7.62 12.85 22.84
CA VAL A 343 -8.91 12.26 23.26
C VAL A 343 -8.67 11.01 24.10
N SER A 344 -7.70 10.16 23.76
CA SER A 344 -7.38 8.95 24.54
C SER A 344 -6.88 9.31 25.94
N PHE A 345 -5.96 10.27 26.06
CA PHE A 345 -5.46 10.70 27.36
C PHE A 345 -6.52 11.44 28.19
N ALA A 346 -7.32 12.31 27.58
CA ALA A 346 -8.43 12.98 28.27
C ALA A 346 -9.46 11.96 28.81
N THR A 347 -9.79 10.94 28.02
CA THR A 347 -10.66 9.86 28.48
C THR A 347 -10.01 9.07 29.60
N TYR A 348 -8.72 8.74 29.47
CA TYR A 348 -7.99 8.00 30.49
C TYR A 348 -7.95 8.74 31.83
N THR A 349 -7.69 10.05 31.86
CA THR A 349 -7.65 10.84 33.09
C THR A 349 -9.02 10.93 33.77
N ILE A 350 -10.09 11.10 32.98
CA ILE A 350 -11.48 11.10 33.50
C ILE A 350 -11.81 9.73 34.13
N VAL A 351 -11.56 8.63 33.40
CA VAL A 351 -11.84 7.27 33.88
C VAL A 351 -10.99 6.92 35.11
N ALA A 352 -9.71 7.29 35.11
CA ALA A 352 -8.82 7.11 36.25
C ALA A 352 -9.29 7.90 37.49
N GLY A 353 -9.80 9.12 37.28
CA GLY A 353 -10.41 9.94 38.33
C GLY A 353 -11.62 9.26 38.99
N TYR A 354 -12.53 8.66 38.22
CA TYR A 354 -13.65 7.90 38.77
C TYR A 354 -13.21 6.62 39.50
N LYS A 355 -12.19 5.93 38.97
CA LYS A 355 -11.62 4.74 39.60
C LYS A 355 -10.98 5.06 40.96
N ALA A 356 -10.27 6.19 41.08
CA ALA A 356 -9.70 6.66 42.35
C ALA A 356 -10.78 6.96 43.41
N GLN A 357 -11.99 7.34 42.98
CA GLN A 357 -13.13 7.59 43.86
C GLN A 357 -13.98 6.33 44.16
N ASN A 358 -13.56 5.15 43.67
CA ASN A 358 -14.25 3.87 43.83
C ASN A 358 -15.70 3.89 43.32
N MET A 359 -15.94 4.57 42.20
CA MET A 359 -17.24 4.71 41.56
C MET A 359 -17.43 3.66 40.46
N ASP A 360 -18.53 2.89 40.50
CA ASP A 360 -18.87 1.86 39.50
C ASP A 360 -19.82 2.38 38.42
N ILE A 361 -20.74 3.29 38.77
CA ILE A 361 -21.67 3.92 37.83
C ILE A 361 -21.62 5.43 38.05
N VAL A 362 -21.32 6.18 37.00
CA VAL A 362 -21.40 7.64 37.01
C VAL A 362 -22.24 8.07 35.82
N ILE A 363 -23.34 8.74 36.12
CA ILE A 363 -24.22 9.39 35.16
C ILE A 363 -24.03 10.89 35.40
N GLU A 364 -23.52 11.61 34.41
CA GLU A 364 -23.35 13.07 34.48
C GLU A 364 -24.16 13.74 33.38
N ASN A 365 -24.92 14.76 33.74
CA ASN A 365 -25.80 15.54 32.87
C ASN A 365 -26.77 14.71 32.02
N ALA A 366 -27.26 13.58 32.55
CA ALA A 366 -28.20 12.76 31.79
C ALA A 366 -29.61 13.34 31.82
N SER A 367 -30.29 13.18 30.68
CA SER A 367 -31.72 13.41 30.54
C SER A 367 -32.42 12.06 30.59
N VAL A 368 -33.23 11.82 31.61
CA VAL A 368 -33.92 10.54 31.82
C VAL A 368 -35.41 10.75 31.66
N GLY A 369 -36.04 10.03 30.74
CA GLY A 369 -37.49 10.03 30.55
C GLY A 369 -37.92 8.94 29.59
N TRP A 370 -39.23 8.67 29.57
CA TRP A 370 -39.83 7.66 28.69
C TRP A 370 -39.91 8.10 27.23
N ASP A 371 -39.82 9.41 26.98
CA ASP A 371 -39.81 10.04 25.65
C ASP A 371 -38.57 10.94 25.52
N ALA A 372 -37.83 10.77 24.42
CA ALA A 372 -36.66 11.59 24.10
C ALA A 372 -37.01 13.09 23.93
N ALA A 373 -38.25 13.40 23.55
CA ALA A 373 -38.73 14.78 23.37
C ALA A 373 -39.14 15.47 24.68
N LYS A 374 -39.50 14.69 25.73
CA LYS A 374 -39.93 15.19 27.04
C LYS A 374 -39.27 14.37 28.17
N PRO A 375 -37.98 14.63 28.47
CA PRO A 375 -37.32 13.94 29.57
C PRO A 375 -37.97 14.32 30.91
N LEU A 376 -38.24 13.32 31.76
CA LEU A 376 -38.80 13.53 33.11
C LEU A 376 -37.79 14.22 34.03
N PHE A 377 -36.53 13.88 33.90
CA PHE A 377 -35.42 14.46 34.63
C PHE A 377 -34.39 15.01 33.65
N LYS A 378 -33.93 16.23 33.89
CA LYS A 378 -32.80 16.86 33.18
C LYS A 378 -31.67 17.06 34.17
N ASP A 379 -30.44 17.05 33.67
CA ASP A 379 -29.22 17.28 34.46
C ASP A 379 -29.02 16.30 35.63
N VAL A 380 -29.41 15.03 35.43
CA VAL A 380 -29.24 14.00 36.45
C VAL A 380 -27.77 13.66 36.61
N ASN A 381 -27.25 13.94 37.81
CA ASN A 381 -25.91 13.59 38.23
C ASN A 381 -25.97 12.50 39.31
N LEU A 382 -25.72 11.25 38.92
CA LEU A 382 -25.75 10.09 39.81
C LEU A 382 -24.36 9.46 39.89
N LYS A 383 -23.83 9.32 41.11
CA LYS A 383 -22.55 8.67 41.39
C LYS A 383 -22.77 7.50 42.34
N VAL A 384 -22.57 6.28 41.84
CA VAL A 384 -22.73 5.05 42.61
C VAL A 384 -21.36 4.48 42.94
N LYS A 385 -21.07 4.39 44.24
CA LYS A 385 -19.87 3.75 44.75
C LYS A 385 -19.99 2.23 44.67
N ARG A 386 -18.85 1.58 44.44
CA ARG A 386 -18.72 0.11 44.41
C ARG A 386 -19.29 -0.53 45.68
N GLY A 387 -20.16 -1.53 45.48
CA GLY A 387 -20.84 -2.25 46.57
C GLY A 387 -22.13 -1.61 47.11
N LYS A 388 -22.58 -0.48 46.55
CA LYS A 388 -23.89 0.10 46.89
C LYS A 388 -24.98 -0.46 45.98
N PHE A 389 -26.04 -0.99 46.58
CA PHE A 389 -27.25 -1.37 45.86
C PHE A 389 -28.05 -0.11 45.50
N VAL A 390 -28.37 0.06 44.23
CA VAL A 390 -29.15 1.19 43.73
C VAL A 390 -30.38 0.64 43.01
N VAL A 391 -31.55 1.02 43.50
CA VAL A 391 -32.84 0.70 42.88
C VAL A 391 -33.38 1.97 42.27
N VAL A 392 -33.57 1.94 40.95
CA VAL A 392 -34.35 2.96 40.26
C VAL A 392 -35.80 2.48 40.25
N HIS A 393 -36.61 2.99 41.17
CA HIS A 393 -38.05 2.73 41.16
C HIS A 393 -38.76 3.95 40.56
N GLY A 394 -39.63 3.71 39.60
CA GLY A 394 -40.52 4.74 39.04
C GLY A 394 -41.96 4.25 39.14
N SER A 395 -42.88 5.12 39.53
CA SER A 395 -44.31 4.89 39.27
C SER A 395 -44.53 5.07 37.77
N VAL A 396 -45.04 4.02 37.13
CA VAL A 396 -45.54 4.09 35.74
C VAL A 396 -46.64 5.14 35.65
#